data_AF-A0A1F2UQ47-F1
#
_entry.id   AF-A0A1F2UQ47-F1
#
_cell.length_a   1.000
_cell.length_b   1.000
_cell.length_c   1.000
_cell.angle_alpha   90.00
_cell.angle_beta   90.00
_cell.angle_gamma   90.00
#
_symmetry.space_group_name_H-M   'P 1'
#
loop_
_entity.id
_entity.type
_entity.pdbx_description
1 polymer ?
#
loop_
_entity_poly.entity_id
_entity_poly.type
_entity_poly.pdbx_seq_one_letter_code
_entity_poly.pdbx_strand_id
1 'polypeptide(L)'
;MGMKSMGNRTELLKIIANPLRVEILEQLAEGVKCVSDFAESINASQPNISQHLALLRRYGLIDYYNDGRLRCYFLVDPVVPDILKILRKQYSGNLPAPACCPVTKKGTYPGIRRR
;
A
#
# COMPACT_ATOMS: atom_id res chain seq x y z
N MET A 1 -1.67 13.70 15.76
CA MET A 1 -1.23 15.09 15.51
C MET A 1 0.25 15.04 15.17
N GLY A 2 0.78 15.31 13.98
CA GLY A 2 0.27 15.55 12.64
C GLY A 2 1.53 15.65 11.78
N MET A 3 1.63 14.91 10.68
CA MET A 3 2.74 15.06 9.74
C MET A 3 2.24 14.88 8.31
N LYS A 4 1.32 15.75 7.87
CA LYS A 4 0.90 15.83 6.46
C LYS A 4 1.83 16.79 5.70
N SER A 5 3.09 16.38 5.51
CA SER A 5 3.99 16.94 4.49
C SER A 5 3.90 16.11 3.20
N MET A 6 4.04 16.72 2.02
CA MET A 6 4.14 15.98 0.75
C MET A 6 5.30 14.96 0.77
N GLY A 7 6.41 15.26 1.45
CA GLY A 7 7.55 14.35 1.59
C GLY A 7 7.20 13.07 2.35
N ASN A 8 6.35 13.17 3.37
CA ASN A 8 5.91 12.05 4.19
C ASN A 8 5.09 11.04 3.37
N ARG A 9 4.23 11.51 2.46
CA ARG A 9 3.40 10.64 1.61
C ARG A 9 4.21 9.79 0.64
N THR A 10 5.24 10.36 0.00
CA THR A 10 6.11 9.62 -0.92
C THR A 10 6.92 8.57 -0.18
N GLU A 11 7.39 8.89 1.02
CA GLU A 11 8.13 7.96 1.86
C GLU A 11 7.26 6.78 2.30
N LEU A 12 6.02 7.04 2.72
CA LEU A 12 5.04 5.99 3.01
C LEU A 12 4.84 5.04 1.81
N LEU A 13 4.67 5.57 0.60
CA LEU A 13 4.53 4.74 -0.60
C LEU A 13 5.79 3.90 -0.87
N LYS A 14 7.00 4.47 -0.69
CA LYS A 14 8.26 3.71 -0.79
C LYS A 14 8.33 2.59 0.26
N ILE A 15 7.77 2.81 1.44
CA ILE A 15 7.71 1.83 2.51
C ILE A 15 6.65 0.75 2.27
N ILE A 16 5.58 1.05 1.54
CA ILE A 16 4.58 0.02 1.20
C ILE A 16 5.02 -0.78 -0.05
N ALA A 17 5.69 -0.15 -1.01
CA ALA A 17 6.07 -0.72 -2.31
C ALA A 17 7.16 -1.81 -2.22
N ASN A 18 6.85 -2.94 -1.61
CA ASN A 18 7.61 -4.19 -1.65
C ASN A 18 6.61 -5.35 -1.51
N PRO A 19 6.71 -6.42 -2.32
CA PRO A 19 5.73 -7.51 -2.32
C PRO A 19 5.48 -8.11 -0.94
N LEU A 20 6.54 -8.39 -0.18
CA LEU A 20 6.44 -9.00 1.15
C LEU A 20 5.79 -8.05 2.16
N ARG A 21 6.06 -6.74 2.09
CA ARG A 21 5.38 -5.76 2.94
C ARG A 21 3.91 -5.63 2.60
N VAL A 22 3.54 -5.67 1.32
CA VAL A 22 2.13 -5.66 0.91
C VAL A 22 1.44 -6.89 1.49
N GLU A 23 2.00 -8.08 1.33
CA GLU A 23 1.43 -9.33 1.87
C GLU A 23 1.26 -9.31 3.40
N ILE A 24 2.28 -8.82 4.14
CA ILE A 24 2.17 -8.63 5.59
C ILE A 24 1.02 -7.68 5.95
N LEU A 25 0.94 -6.52 5.27
CA LEU A 25 -0.09 -5.52 5.54
C LEU A 25 -1.50 -6.02 5.16
N GLU A 26 -1.60 -6.84 4.12
CA GLU A 26 -2.84 -7.50 3.72
C GLU A 26 -3.36 -8.46 4.79
N GLN A 27 -2.49 -9.31 5.33
CA GLN A 27 -2.87 -10.20 6.43
C GLN A 27 -3.24 -9.42 7.70
N LEU A 28 -2.51 -8.34 8.01
CA LEU A 28 -2.82 -7.49 9.15
C LEU A 28 -4.11 -6.68 8.97
N ALA A 29 -4.56 -6.47 7.73
CA ALA A 29 -5.87 -5.87 7.45
C ALA A 29 -7.03 -6.81 7.77
N GLU A 30 -6.79 -8.12 7.86
CA GLU A 30 -7.78 -9.14 8.22
C GLU A 30 -7.85 -9.36 9.74
N GLY A 31 -6.83 -8.95 10.48
CA GLY A 31 -6.79 -9.05 11.94
C GLY A 31 -5.38 -9.06 12.50
N VAL A 32 -5.28 -9.18 13.83
CA VAL A 32 -4.01 -9.33 14.53
C VAL A 32 -3.32 -10.63 14.12
N LYS A 33 -2.00 -10.58 13.87
CA LYS A 33 -1.18 -11.76 13.53
C LYS A 33 0.12 -11.80 14.33
N CYS A 34 0.49 -12.96 14.82
CA CYS A 34 1.77 -13.19 15.49
C CYS A 34 2.87 -13.56 14.48
N VAL A 35 4.14 -13.42 14.89
CA VAL A 35 5.30 -13.68 13.99
C VAL A 35 5.25 -15.07 13.34
N SER A 36 4.78 -16.08 14.08
CA SER A 36 4.59 -17.46 13.60
C SER A 36 3.61 -17.53 12.43
N ASP A 37 2.51 -16.80 12.52
CA ASP A 37 1.39 -16.87 11.56
C ASP A 37 1.83 -16.37 10.17
N PHE A 38 2.76 -15.40 10.14
CA PHE A 38 3.37 -14.93 8.89
C PHE A 38 4.30 -15.97 8.26
N ALA A 39 5.05 -16.72 9.08
CA ALA A 39 5.98 -17.73 8.56
C ALA A 39 5.26 -18.93 7.95
N GLU A 40 4.04 -19.21 8.38
CA GLU A 40 3.19 -20.27 7.82
C GLU A 40 2.49 -19.86 6.52
N SER A 41 2.16 -18.59 6.38
CA SER A 41 1.36 -18.06 5.27
C SER A 41 2.19 -17.42 4.16
N ILE A 42 3.35 -16.86 4.51
CA ILE A 42 4.26 -16.17 3.58
C ILE A 42 5.48 -17.05 3.34
N ASN A 43 5.83 -17.24 2.07
CA ASN A 43 7.04 -17.96 1.67
C ASN A 43 8.32 -17.11 1.89
N ALA A 44 8.62 -16.77 3.15
CA ALA A 44 9.80 -16.02 3.56
C ALA A 44 10.32 -16.51 4.91
N SER A 45 11.63 -16.36 5.13
CA SER A 45 12.23 -16.75 6.41
C SER A 45 11.82 -15.80 7.54
N GLN A 46 11.74 -16.33 8.77
CA GLN A 46 11.40 -15.54 9.97
C GLN A 46 12.33 -14.31 10.17
N PRO A 47 13.66 -14.39 9.95
CA PRO A 47 14.52 -13.20 10.04
C PRO A 47 14.14 -12.12 9.01
N ASN A 48 13.77 -12.52 7.79
CA ASN A 48 13.35 -11.60 6.74
C ASN A 48 12.03 -10.91 7.12
N ILE A 49 11.02 -11.68 7.53
CA ILE A 49 9.73 -11.16 8.01
C ILE A 49 9.94 -10.18 9.17
N SER A 50 10.80 -10.53 10.13
CA SER A 50 11.10 -9.67 11.29
C SER A 50 11.73 -8.34 10.89
N GLN A 51 12.59 -8.32 9.87
CA GLN A 51 13.18 -7.09 9.34
C GLN A 51 12.10 -6.19 8.70
N HIS A 52 11.18 -6.76 7.93
CA HIS A 52 10.07 -6.03 7.34
C HIS A 52 9.11 -5.47 8.39
N LEU A 53 8.74 -6.26 9.41
CA LEU A 53 7.91 -5.81 10.53
C LEU A 53 8.57 -4.66 11.31
N ALA A 54 9.87 -4.75 11.58
CA ALA A 54 10.62 -3.69 12.25
C ALA A 54 10.62 -2.39 11.45
N LEU A 55 10.75 -2.49 10.12
CA LEU A 55 10.69 -1.33 9.23
C LEU A 55 9.29 -0.71 9.21
N LEU A 56 8.24 -1.50 9.01
CA LEU A 56 6.85 -1.04 9.01
C LEU A 56 6.48 -0.33 10.33
N ARG A 57 6.94 -0.89 11.46
CA ARG A 57 6.76 -0.28 12.79
C ARG A 57 7.52 1.03 12.95
N ARG A 58 8.76 1.10 12.45
CA ARG A 58 9.56 2.34 12.49
C ARG A 58 8.86 3.50 11.78
N TYR A 59 8.11 3.20 10.71
CA TYR A 59 7.32 4.19 9.98
C TYR A 59 5.89 4.36 10.53
N GLY A 60 5.55 3.72 11.64
CA GLY A 60 4.25 3.90 12.32
C GLY A 60 3.06 3.26 11.60
N LEU A 61 3.29 2.36 10.64
CA LEU A 61 2.21 1.69 9.92
C LEU A 61 1.57 0.57 10.76
N ILE A 62 2.37 -0.07 11.60
CA ILE A 62 1.99 -1.18 12.47
C ILE A 62 2.59 -1.00 13.86
N ASP A 63 2.03 -1.70 14.83
CA ASP A 63 2.67 -1.93 16.13
C ASP A 63 2.40 -3.36 16.60
N TYR A 64 2.88 -3.72 17.80
CA TYR A 64 2.66 -5.03 18.38
C TYR A 64 2.37 -4.97 19.88
N TYR A 65 1.76 -6.03 20.38
CA TYR A 65 1.75 -6.37 21.79
C TYR A 65 2.38 -7.75 22.00
N ASN A 66 2.75 -8.06 23.25
CA ASN A 66 3.26 -9.37 23.61
C ASN A 66 2.09 -10.24 24.10
N ASP A 67 1.93 -11.41 23.48
CA ASP A 67 1.04 -12.47 23.93
C ASP A 67 1.89 -13.65 24.43
N GLY A 68 2.13 -13.67 25.74
CA GLY A 68 3.10 -14.57 26.35
C GLY A 68 4.51 -14.37 25.79
N ARG A 69 4.98 -15.36 25.00
CA ARG A 69 6.30 -15.31 24.32
C ARG A 69 6.22 -14.83 22.87
N LEU A 70 5.02 -14.64 22.34
CA LEU A 70 4.78 -14.26 20.96
C LEU A 70 4.64 -12.74 20.85
N ARG A 71 5.10 -12.19 19.72
CA ARG A 71 4.83 -10.80 19.32
C ARG A 71 3.72 -10.81 18.29
N CYS A 72 2.63 -10.12 18.59
CA CYS A 72 1.43 -10.09 17.76
C CYS A 72 1.18 -8.66 17.28
N TYR A 73 1.14 -8.50 15.97
CA TYR A 73 1.17 -7.24 15.24
C TYR A 73 -0.22 -6.84 14.78
N PHE A 74 -0.44 -5.54 14.63
CA PHE A 74 -1.69 -4.95 14.17
C PHE A 74 -1.44 -3.64 13.42
N LEU A 75 -2.38 -3.25 12.55
CA LEU A 75 -2.31 -1.98 11.82
C LEU A 75 -2.58 -0.79 12.75
N VAL A 76 -1.82 0.29 12.57
CA VAL A 76 -1.98 1.56 13.30
C VAL A 76 -2.36 2.71 12.38
N ASP A 77 -1.80 2.74 11.17
CA ASP A 77 -2.08 3.82 10.22
C ASP A 77 -3.36 3.53 9.40
N PRO A 78 -4.41 4.36 9.53
CA PRO A 78 -5.67 4.16 8.82
C PRO A 78 -5.56 4.33 7.29
N VAL A 79 -4.46 4.87 6.76
CA VAL A 79 -4.27 4.98 5.30
C VAL A 79 -3.98 3.62 4.66
N VAL A 80 -3.43 2.66 5.42
CA VAL A 80 -3.00 1.37 4.88
C VAL A 80 -4.18 0.58 4.28
N PRO A 81 -5.30 0.37 5.00
CA PRO A 81 -6.47 -0.31 4.43
C PRO A 81 -6.99 0.34 3.14
N ASP A 82 -7.00 1.68 3.07
CA ASP A 82 -7.45 2.41 1.88
C ASP A 82 -6.53 2.18 0.68
N ILE A 83 -5.21 2.19 0.90
CA ILE A 83 -4.22 1.90 -0.15
C ILE A 83 -4.38 0.46 -0.64
N LEU A 84 -4.44 -0.52 0.27
CA LEU A 84 -4.62 -1.94 -0.10
C LEU A 84 -5.92 -2.16 -0.88
N LYS A 85 -7.01 -1.49 -0.47
CA LYS A 85 -8.28 -1.51 -1.19
C LYS A 85 -8.15 -0.98 -2.63
N ILE A 86 -7.37 0.08 -2.85
CA ILE A 86 -7.12 0.62 -4.19
C ILE A 86 -6.28 -0.36 -5.02
N LEU A 87 -5.24 -0.97 -4.42
CA LEU A 87 -4.35 -1.91 -5.10
C LEU A 87 -5.06 -3.20 -5.53
N ARG A 88 -6.06 -3.65 -4.77
CA ARG A 88 -6.89 -4.83 -5.10
C ARG A 88 -7.93 -4.57 -6.18
N LYS A 89 -8.23 -3.31 -6.52
CA LYS A 89 -9.23 -3.01 -7.55
C LYS A 89 -8.72 -3.45 -8.91
N GLN A 90 -9.54 -4.26 -9.56
CA GLN A 90 -9.38 -4.56 -10.97
C GLN A 90 -10.04 -3.46 -11.80
N TYR A 91 -9.29 -2.88 -12.73
CA TYR A 91 -9.79 -1.86 -13.65
C TYR A 91 -9.97 -2.50 -15.02
N SER A 92 -11.19 -2.48 -15.53
CA SER A 92 -11.50 -2.89 -16.90
C SER A 92 -11.66 -1.65 -17.79
N GLY A 93 -10.88 -1.59 -18.87
CA GLY A 93 -10.93 -0.51 -19.84
C GLY A 93 -9.84 0.55 -19.66
N ASN A 94 -9.67 1.37 -20.70
CA ASN A 94 -8.72 2.47 -20.69
C ASN A 94 -9.41 3.77 -20.28
N LEU A 95 -8.67 4.66 -19.62
CA LEU A 95 -9.13 6.02 -19.42
C LEU A 95 -9.50 6.63 -20.78
N PRO A 96 -10.65 7.32 -20.89
CA PRO A 96 -11.04 7.94 -22.14
C PRO A 96 -9.95 8.91 -22.59
N ALA A 97 -9.74 9.01 -23.91
CA ALA A 97 -8.91 10.07 -24.44
C ALA A 97 -9.42 11.42 -23.89
N PRO A 98 -8.53 12.36 -23.52
CA PRO A 98 -8.95 13.64 -22.99
C PRO A 98 -9.97 14.27 -23.94
N ALA A 99 -11.12 14.68 -23.38
CA ALA A 99 -12.13 15.41 -24.11
C ALA A 99 -11.54 16.78 -24.46
N CYS A 100 -10.99 16.89 -25.67
CA CYS A 100 -10.25 18.02 -26.23
C CYS A 100 -8.98 18.47 -25.47
N CYS A 101 -8.03 19.07 -26.17
CA CYS A 101 -6.90 19.71 -25.50
C CYS A 101 -7.43 20.96 -24.76
N PRO A 102 -7.13 21.16 -23.46
CA PRO A 102 -7.48 22.39 -22.75
C PRO A 102 -6.76 23.63 -23.30
N VAL A 103 -5.85 23.47 -24.28
CA VAL A 103 -5.21 24.59 -24.98
C VAL A 103 -4.85 24.19 -26.41
N THR A 104 -5.67 24.57 -27.40
CA THR A 104 -5.15 24.81 -28.75
C THR A 104 -5.70 26.13 -29.27
N LYS A 105 -4.84 27.16 -29.36
CA LYS A 105 -5.10 28.27 -30.30
C LYS A 105 -4.90 27.81 -31.75
N LYS A 106 -4.10 26.75 -32.01
CA LYS A 106 -3.82 26.20 -33.36
C LYS A 106 -3.32 24.75 -33.33
N GLY A 107 -4.17 23.75 -33.09
CA GLY A 107 -3.74 22.35 -33.12
C GLY A 107 -4.87 21.42 -33.53
N THR A 108 -4.70 20.74 -34.66
CA THR A 108 -5.68 19.82 -35.25
C THR A 108 -5.78 18.54 -34.41
N TYR A 109 -7.01 18.16 -34.05
CA TYR A 109 -7.30 16.96 -33.25
C TYR A 109 -7.01 15.68 -34.07
N PRO A 110 -6.30 14.67 -33.50
CA PRO A 110 -5.91 13.44 -34.21
C PRO A 110 -7.00 12.34 -34.24
N GLY A 111 -8.14 12.52 -33.56
CA GLY A 111 -9.22 11.54 -33.59
C GLY A 111 -10.17 11.71 -34.79
N ILE A 112 -10.83 10.62 -35.18
CA ILE A 112 -11.89 10.64 -36.20
C ILE A 112 -13.00 11.57 -35.70
N ARG A 113 -13.21 12.71 -36.38
CA ARG A 113 -14.41 13.51 -36.16
C ARG A 113 -15.60 12.63 -36.54
N ARG A 114 -16.38 12.17 -35.56
CA ARG A 114 -17.68 11.57 -35.86
C ARG A 114 -18.54 12.67 -36.50
N ARG A 115 -18.99 12.41 -37.72
CA ARG A 115 -19.64 13.34 -38.63
C ARG A 115 -21.06 13.67 -38.18
#